data_AF-S4PH39-F1
#
_entry.id   AF-S4PH39-F1
#
_cell.length_a   1.000
_cell.length_b   1.000
_cell.length_c   1.000
_cell.angle_alpha   90.00
_cell.angle_beta   90.00
_cell.angle_gamma   90.00
#
_symmetry.space_group_name_H-M   'P 1'
#
loop_
_entity.id
_entity.type
_entity.pdbx_description
1 polymer ?
#
loop_
_entity_poly.entity_id
_entity_poly.type
_entity_poly.pdbx_seq_one_letter_code
_entity_poly.pdbx_strand_id
1 'polypeptide(L)' 'AARVGPDTIRLRVLECSELTTKNGQCDPFALVTLLYSNGRRVERRTKPRKKTVNPQFDEIFCFDLVMEADPK' A
#
# COMPACT_ATOMS: atom_id res chain seq x y z
N ALA A 1 -17.37 8.72 -0.85
CA ALA A 1 -16.87 7.43 -1.38
C ALA A 1 -15.80 7.75 -2.42
N ALA A 2 -14.63 7.12 -2.36
CA ALA A 2 -13.55 7.37 -3.32
C ALA A 2 -14.10 7.17 -4.74
N ARG A 3 -13.94 8.18 -5.62
CA ARG A 3 -14.29 8.04 -7.04
C ARG A 3 -13.42 6.92 -7.59
N VAL A 4 -14.03 5.79 -7.95
CA VAL A 4 -13.38 4.78 -8.79
C VAL A 4 -13.64 5.25 -10.20
N GLY A 5 -12.69 5.99 -10.76
CA GLY A 5 -12.71 6.33 -12.18
C GLY A 5 -12.35 5.10 -13.03
N PRO A 6 -12.54 5.16 -14.36
CA PRO A 6 -12.11 4.10 -15.27
C PRO A 6 -10.60 3.81 -15.15
N ASP A 7 -9.81 4.79 -14.71
CA ASP A 7 -8.36 4.72 -14.63
C ASP A 7 -7.83 4.56 -13.19
N THR A 8 -8.57 3.91 -12.29
CA THR A 8 -8.09 3.67 -10.91
C THR A 8 -7.73 2.20 -10.71
N ILE A 9 -6.54 1.90 -10.17
CA ILE A 9 -6.17 0.55 -9.70
C ILE A 9 -6.54 0.40 -8.22
N ARG A 10 -7.23 -0.69 -7.89
CA ARG A 10 -7.60 -1.06 -6.52
C ARG A 10 -6.76 -2.25 -6.06
N LEU A 11 -5.98 -2.05 -5.00
CA LEU A 11 -5.06 -3.05 -4.47
C LEU A 11 -5.45 -3.37 -3.02
N ARG A 12 -5.71 -4.65 -2.74
CA ARG A 12 -6.05 -5.14 -1.40
C ARG A 12 -4.84 -5.85 -0.83
N VAL A 13 -4.29 -5.33 0.26
CA VAL A 13 -3.24 -6.00 1.04
C VAL A 13 -3.93 -6.86 2.08
N LEU A 14 -3.86 -8.18 1.90
CA LEU A 14 -4.52 -9.15 2.77
C LEU A 14 -3.71 -9.39 4.04
N GLU A 15 -2.60 -10.11 3.90
CA GLU A 15 -1.85 -10.66 5.03
C GLU A 15 -0.39 -10.98 4.66
N CYS A 16 0.41 -11.26 5.67
CA CYS A 16 1.66 -11.99 5.55
C CYS A 16 1.69 -13.10 6.59
N SER A 17 2.54 -14.11 6.36
CA SER A 17 2.72 -15.24 7.26
C SER A 17 4.21 -15.45 7.54
N GLU A 18 4.53 -15.89 8.75
CA GLU A 18 5.86 -16.36 9.15
C GLU A 18 6.98 -15.32 8.95
N LEU A 19 6.69 -14.05 9.22
CA LEU A 19 7.69 -12.98 9.12
C LEU A 19 8.82 -13.15 10.13
N THR A 20 10.03 -12.78 9.72
CA THR A 20 11.20 -12.78 10.60
C THR A 20 11.04 -11.77 11.74
N THR A 21 11.54 -12.13 12.93
CA THR A 21 11.57 -11.23 14.09
C THR A 21 12.93 -10.56 14.25
N LYS A 22 12.94 -9.34 14.77
CA LYS A 22 14.15 -8.66 15.28
C LYS A 22 14.03 -8.53 16.80
N ASN A 23 15.01 -9.05 17.54
CA ASN A 23 14.99 -9.09 19.02
C ASN A 23 13.70 -9.71 19.59
N GLY A 24 13.18 -10.77 18.93
CA GLY A 24 11.95 -11.44 19.34
C GLY A 24 10.67 -10.63 19.15
N GLN A 25 10.72 -9.52 18.39
CA GLN A 25 9.56 -8.68 18.09
C GLN A 25 9.41 -8.49 16.57
N CYS A 26 8.19 -8.24 16.12
CA CYS A 26 7.87 -7.89 14.74
C CYS A 26 6.64 -6.97 14.76
N ASP A 27 6.79 -5.75 14.23
CA ASP A 27 5.71 -4.76 14.09
C ASP A 27 5.48 -4.44 12.59
N PRO A 28 4.98 -5.41 11.79
CA PRO A 28 4.99 -5.29 10.33
C PRO A 28 4.00 -4.26 9.79
N PHE A 29 4.35 -3.67 8.64
CA PHE A 29 3.49 -2.88 7.77
C PHE A 29 3.86 -3.16 6.31
N ALA A 30 2.92 -2.95 5.39
CA ALA A 30 3.20 -2.98 3.95
C ALA A 30 3.26 -1.55 3.40
N LEU A 31 4.27 -1.27 2.57
CA LEU A 31 4.38 -0.05 1.76
C LEU A 31 4.08 -0.41 0.31
N VAL A 32 3.10 0.26 -0.29
CA VAL A 32 2.73 0.11 -1.70
C VAL A 32 3.13 1.38 -2.43
N THR A 33 3.98 1.23 -3.44
CA THR A 33 4.45 2.33 -4.29
C THR A 33 3.93 2.15 -5.71
N LEU A 34 3.18 3.13 -6.22
CA LEU A 34 2.90 3.25 -7.65
C LEU A 34 3.99 4.11 -8.30
N LEU A 35 4.71 3.53 -9.26
CA LEU A 35 5.69 4.21 -10.10
C LEU A 35 5.08 4.47 -11.48
N TYR A 36 4.97 5.73 -11.87
CA TYR A 36 4.48 6.11 -13.19
C TYR A 36 5.60 6.05 -14.22
N SER A 37 5.24 5.94 -15.50
CA SER A 37 6.18 5.92 -16.63
C SER A 37 7.07 7.17 -16.71
N ASN A 38 6.61 8.31 -16.19
CA ASN A 38 7.38 9.55 -16.10
C ASN A 38 8.30 9.63 -14.87
N GLY A 39 8.42 8.55 -14.09
CA GLY A 39 9.27 8.49 -12.89
C GLY A 39 8.64 9.04 -11.61
N ARG A 40 7.44 9.64 -11.66
CA ARG A 40 6.71 10.07 -10.45
C ARG A 40 6.36 8.86 -9.59
N ARG A 41 6.33 9.04 -8.26
CA ARG A 41 6.02 8.00 -7.28
C ARG A 41 4.90 8.45 -6.36
N VAL A 42 3.96 7.55 -6.09
CA VAL A 42 2.92 7.73 -5.06
C VAL A 42 2.98 6.56 -4.10
N GLU A 43 3.06 6.84 -2.81
CA GLU A 43 3.21 5.83 -1.77
C GLU A 43 2.01 5.83 -0.82
N ARG A 44 1.57 4.62 -0.46
CA ARG A 44 0.56 4.36 0.57
C ARG A 44 1.05 3.23 1.45
N ARG A 45 0.78 3.29 2.75
CA ARG A 45 1.19 2.26 3.70
C ARG A 45 0.03 1.81 4.55
N THR A 46 0.05 0.56 4.98
CA THR A 46 -0.90 0.04 5.97
C THR A 46 -0.62 0.63 7.34
N LYS A 47 -1.57 0.48 8.26
CA LYS A 47 -1.26 0.65 9.68
C LYS A 47 -0.29 -0.45 10.12
N PRO A 48 0.71 -0.14 10.97
CA PRO A 48 1.54 -1.17 11.57
C PRO A 48 0.69 -2.11 12.43
N ARG A 49 0.92 -3.41 12.30
CA ARG A 49 0.39 -4.43 13.22
C ARG A 49 1.46 -4.69 14.27
N LYS A 50 1.08 -4.75 15.54
CA LYS A 50 2.03 -4.87 16.65
C LYS A 50 2.25 -6.33 17.01
N LYS A 51 3.50 -6.69 17.31
CA LYS A 51 3.94 -7.97 17.90
C LYS A 51 3.34 -9.19 17.20
N THR A 52 3.40 -9.23 15.88
CA THR A 52 2.89 -10.36 15.10
C THR A 52 3.81 -10.69 13.95
N VAL A 53 4.04 -11.98 13.73
CA VAL A 53 4.72 -12.51 12.53
C VAL A 53 3.71 -12.92 11.45
N ASN A 54 2.41 -12.87 11.75
CA ASN A 54 1.31 -13.22 10.86
C ASN A 54 0.31 -12.04 10.76
N PRO A 55 0.72 -10.87 10.24
CA PRO A 55 -0.17 -9.72 10.20
C PRO A 55 -1.33 -9.91 9.23
N GLN A 56 -2.52 -9.53 9.68
CA GLN A 56 -3.71 -9.35 8.87
C GLN A 56 -3.91 -7.85 8.66
N PHE A 57 -3.85 -7.39 7.42
CA PHE A 57 -4.05 -5.97 7.07
C PHE A 57 -5.50 -5.73 6.66
N ASP A 58 -5.96 -6.47 5.65
CA ASP A 58 -7.22 -6.27 4.95
C ASP A 58 -7.49 -4.82 4.49
N GLU A 59 -6.41 -4.11 4.14
CA GLU A 59 -6.49 -2.70 3.74
C GLU A 59 -6.55 -2.59 2.21
N ILE A 60 -7.42 -1.71 1.72
CA ILE A 60 -7.59 -1.42 0.30
C ILE A 60 -6.99 -0.05 -0.01
N PHE A 61 -6.05 -0.02 -0.96
CA PHE A 61 -5.52 1.19 -1.56
C PHE A 61 -6.13 1.40 -2.94
N CYS A 62 -6.45 2.65 -3.26
CA CYS A 62 -6.80 3.08 -4.60
C CYS A 62 -5.72 4.05 -5.09
N PHE A 63 -5.25 3.83 -6.32
CA PHE A 63 -4.35 4.75 -6.99
C PHE A 63 -4.91 5.11 -8.36
N ASP A 64 -4.82 6.38 -8.71
CA ASP A 64 -5.17 6.84 -10.06
C ASP A 64 -4.01 6.52 -11.00
N LEU A 65 -4.29 5.88 -12.13
CA LEU A 65 -3.31 5.49 -13.15
C LEU A 65 -2.96 6.68 -14.06
N VAL A 66 -3.90 7.61 -14.20
CA VAL A 66 -3.69 8.88 -14.88
C VAL A 66 -3.55 9.97 -13.83
N MET A 67 -2.36 10.57 -13.77
CA MET A 67 -2.21 11.83 -13.08
C MET A 67 -2.58 12.93 -14.06
N GLU A 68 -3.61 13.73 -13.75
CA GLU A 68 -3.75 14.99 -14.47
C GLU A 68 -2.43 15.75 -14.33
N ALA A 69 -1.84 16.12 -15.47
CA ALA A 69 -0.63 16.91 -15.49
C ALA A 69 -0.90 18.19 -14.69
N ASP A 70 0.10 18.67 -13.93
CA ASP A 70 0.01 19.99 -13.30
C ASP A 70 -0.48 20.98 -14.38
N PRO A 71 -1.55 21.77 -14.13
CA PRO A 71 -1.91 22.85 -15.02
C PRO A 71 -0.68 23.76 -15.09
N LYS A 72 -0.07 23.81 -16.28
CA LYS A 72 1.10 24.63 -16.58
C LYS A 72 0.79 26.10 -16.34
#